data_AF-A0A7X9E2N2-F1
#
_entry.id   AF-A0A7X9E2N2-F1
#
_cell.length_a   1.000
_cell.length_b   1.000
_cell.length_c   1.000
_cell.angle_alpha   90.00
_cell.angle_beta   90.00
_cell.angle_gamma   90.00
#
_symmetry.space_group_name_H-M   'P 1'
#
loop_
_entity.id
_entity.type
_entity.pdbx_description
1 polymer ?
#
loop_
_entity_poly.entity_id
_entity_poly.type
_entity_poly.pdbx_seq_one_letter_code
_entity_poly.pdbx_strand_id
1 'polypeptide(L)'
;MLSKISPVIVISILTFISCSDENKSSKHLVKVGESVLTEENLKNSLGEFQNQVKFSEEFITDWIEKEVLFKEAKDNGILDSEEFNRILEKSKKELAAALIIRKYLDENKYEPTIDELKNFYDKYKQDFTFVEDNYKINRAYFKNSESAIRFRKLLIESDWKKTLNSFRG
;
A
#
# COMPACT_ATOMS: atom_id res chain seq x y z
N MET A 1 -16.05 6.62 76.67
CA MET A 1 -16.88 7.49 75.82
C MET A 1 -16.72 7.00 74.39
N LEU A 2 -17.81 6.47 73.84
CA LEU A 2 -17.87 5.77 72.55
C LEU A 2 -17.63 6.75 71.39
N SER A 3 -16.88 6.30 70.38
CA SER A 3 -17.29 6.54 69.00
C SER A 3 -16.99 5.29 68.19
N LYS A 4 -18.04 4.51 67.95
CA LYS A 4 -18.04 3.34 67.08
C LYS A 4 -17.90 3.85 65.66
N ILE A 5 -16.75 3.62 65.03
CA ILE A 5 -16.59 3.84 63.60
C ILE A 5 -17.44 2.76 62.92
N SER A 6 -18.54 3.20 62.31
CA SER A 6 -19.50 2.33 61.64
C SER A 6 -18.82 1.57 60.49
N PRO A 7 -18.97 0.24 60.39
CA PRO A 7 -18.34 -0.56 59.32
C PRO A 7 -18.93 -0.25 57.92
N VAL A 8 -19.95 0.61 57.85
CA VAL A 8 -20.60 1.05 56.61
C VAL A 8 -19.69 1.96 55.78
N ILE A 9 -18.72 2.66 56.38
CA ILE A 9 -17.90 3.64 55.66
C ILE A 9 -16.77 2.98 54.86
N VAL A 10 -16.27 1.81 55.29
CA VAL A 10 -15.18 1.10 54.58
C VAL A 10 -15.71 0.35 53.34
N ILE A 11 -17.00 0.02 53.31
CA ILE A 11 -17.61 -0.75 52.21
C ILE A 11 -18.00 0.13 51.00
N SER A 12 -18.03 1.45 51.15
CA SER A 12 -18.43 2.37 50.08
C SER A 12 -17.30 2.80 49.14
N ILE A 13 -16.05 2.36 49.38
CA ILE A 13 -14.87 2.72 48.57
C ILE A 13 -14.49 1.62 47.56
N LEU A 14 -15.13 0.44 47.61
CA LEU A 14 -14.85 -0.69 46.71
C LEU A 14 -15.71 -0.74 45.43
N THR A 15 -16.57 0.24 45.17
CA THR A 15 -17.53 0.19 44.04
C THR A 15 -17.13 1.01 42.81
N PHE A 16 -15.91 1.54 42.73
CA PHE A 16 -15.44 2.29 41.55
C PHE A 16 -14.39 1.55 40.70
N ILE A 17 -14.44 0.21 40.66
CA ILE A 17 -13.91 -0.51 39.48
C ILE A 17 -15.00 -0.45 38.42
N SER A 18 -15.17 0.73 37.82
CA SER A 18 -15.92 0.88 36.57
C SER A 18 -15.04 0.29 35.47
N CYS A 19 -15.27 -1.00 35.19
CA CYS A 19 -14.79 -1.64 33.98
C CYS A 19 -15.60 -1.03 32.82
N SER A 20 -15.14 0.10 32.30
CA SER A 20 -15.68 0.63 31.05
C SER A 20 -15.13 -0.22 29.92
N ASP A 21 -15.81 -1.32 29.60
CA ASP A 21 -15.67 -1.94 28.29
C ASP A 21 -16.32 -0.99 27.27
N GLU A 22 -15.54 0.02 26.88
CA GLU A 22 -15.81 0.83 25.69
C GLU A 22 -15.49 -0.02 24.45
N ASN A 23 -16.15 -1.18 24.33
CA ASN A 23 -16.01 -2.04 23.17
C ASN A 23 -16.82 -1.44 22.03
N LYS A 24 -16.19 -0.53 21.28
CA LYS A 24 -16.34 -0.56 19.83
C LYS A 24 -15.99 -2.00 19.43
N SER A 25 -17.03 -2.83 19.32
CA SER A 25 -16.94 -4.22 18.94
C SER A 25 -16.35 -4.30 17.53
N SER A 26 -15.03 -4.23 17.44
CA SER A 26 -14.32 -4.65 16.25
C SER A 26 -14.50 -6.16 16.23
N LYS A 27 -15.30 -6.64 15.28
CA LYS A 27 -15.64 -8.06 15.16
C LYS A 27 -14.36 -8.88 15.11
N HIS A 28 -14.17 -9.76 16.09
CA HIS A 28 -13.03 -10.68 16.10
C HIS A 28 -13.17 -11.66 14.93
N LEU A 29 -12.11 -11.78 14.14
CA LEU A 29 -12.05 -12.70 13.00
C LEU A 29 -11.35 -13.99 13.41
N VAL A 30 -10.13 -13.87 13.96
CA VAL A 30 -9.29 -15.01 14.35
C VAL A 30 -8.48 -14.65 15.61
N LYS A 31 -8.17 -15.66 16.44
CA LYS A 31 -7.31 -15.54 17.62
C LYS A 31 -6.22 -16.62 17.59
N VAL A 32 -4.97 -16.23 17.79
CA VAL A 32 -3.81 -17.13 17.94
C VAL A 32 -3.09 -16.79 19.24
N GLY A 33 -3.21 -17.66 20.24
CA GLY A 33 -2.69 -17.37 21.59
C GLY A 33 -3.38 -16.15 22.21
N GLU A 34 -2.62 -15.10 22.49
CA GLU A 34 -3.13 -13.82 23.02
C GLU A 34 -3.44 -12.81 21.91
N SER A 35 -2.91 -13.00 20.70
CA SER A 35 -3.09 -12.10 19.56
C SER A 35 -4.48 -12.29 18.93
N VAL A 36 -5.15 -11.17 18.62
CA VAL A 36 -6.48 -11.15 18.00
C VAL A 36 -6.45 -10.33 16.72
N LEU A 37 -6.88 -10.93 15.62
CA LEU A 37 -7.14 -10.23 14.37
C LEU A 37 -8.58 -9.76 14.33
N THR A 38 -8.79 -8.45 14.18
CA THR A 38 -10.10 -7.82 14.12
C THR A 38 -10.44 -7.40 12.69
N GLU A 39 -11.72 -7.18 12.40
CA GLU A 39 -12.17 -6.65 11.11
C GLU A 39 -11.56 -5.28 10.78
N GLU A 40 -11.32 -4.44 11.80
CA GLU A 40 -10.64 -3.16 11.65
C GLU A 40 -9.18 -3.34 11.22
N ASN A 41 -8.44 -4.27 11.83
CA ASN A 41 -7.06 -4.57 11.46
C ASN A 41 -6.97 -5.06 10.01
N LEU A 42 -7.90 -5.92 9.60
CA LEU A 42 -7.97 -6.42 8.22
C LEU A 42 -8.22 -5.28 7.24
N LYS A 43 -9.20 -4.42 7.53
CA LYS A 43 -9.53 -3.25 6.71
C LYS A 43 -8.37 -2.27 6.56
N ASN A 44 -7.70 -1.95 7.66
CA ASN A 44 -6.55 -1.05 7.65
C ASN A 44 -5.36 -1.63 6.87
N SER A 45 -5.23 -2.95 6.84
CA SER A 45 -4.13 -3.63 6.13
C SER A 45 -4.39 -3.77 4.63
N LEU A 46 -5.64 -4.05 4.23
CA LEU A 46 -5.99 -4.28 2.82
C LEU A 46 -6.39 -3.01 2.06
N GLY A 47 -6.77 -1.94 2.76
CA GLY A 47 -7.17 -0.67 2.12
C GLY A 47 -8.30 -0.88 1.10
N GLU A 48 -8.04 -0.57 -0.17
CA GLU A 48 -9.02 -0.74 -1.26
C GLU A 48 -9.38 -2.20 -1.56
N PHE A 49 -8.53 -3.16 -1.18
CA PHE A 49 -8.73 -4.59 -1.43
C PHE A 49 -9.60 -5.28 -0.37
N GLN A 50 -10.04 -4.57 0.68
CA GLN A 50 -10.81 -5.11 1.81
C GLN A 50 -12.06 -5.93 1.42
N ASN A 51 -12.69 -5.60 0.29
CA ASN A 51 -13.95 -6.23 -0.15
C ASN A 51 -13.73 -7.47 -1.03
N GLN A 52 -12.47 -7.80 -1.32
CA GLN A 52 -12.13 -8.92 -2.18
C GLN A 52 -11.87 -10.15 -1.31
N VAL A 53 -12.83 -11.08 -1.30
CA VAL A 53 -12.82 -12.28 -0.43
C VAL A 53 -11.48 -13.02 -0.47
N LYS A 54 -10.92 -13.21 -1.66
CA LYS A 54 -9.64 -13.91 -1.85
C LYS A 54 -8.48 -13.22 -1.12
N PHE A 55 -8.36 -11.90 -1.23
CA PHE A 55 -7.30 -11.14 -0.56
C PHE A 55 -7.47 -11.15 0.96
N SER A 56 -8.72 -11.12 1.43
CA SER A 56 -9.02 -11.25 2.87
C SER A 56 -8.64 -12.62 3.41
N GLU A 57 -8.97 -13.70 2.71
CA GLU A 57 -8.58 -15.07 3.11
C GLU A 57 -7.06 -15.23 3.13
N GLU A 58 -6.36 -14.82 2.07
CA GLU A 58 -4.90 -14.88 1.99
C GLU A 58 -4.23 -14.08 3.11
N PHE A 59 -4.72 -12.88 3.41
CA PHE A 59 -4.20 -12.07 4.51
C PHE A 59 -4.41 -12.72 5.87
N ILE A 60 -5.60 -13.28 6.12
CA ILE A 60 -5.90 -13.96 7.39
C ILE A 60 -4.98 -15.18 7.56
N THR A 61 -4.78 -15.98 6.51
CA THR A 61 -3.86 -17.13 6.54
C THR A 61 -2.43 -16.70 6.84
N ASP A 62 -1.89 -15.73 6.10
CA ASP A 62 -0.54 -15.20 6.32
C ASP A 62 -0.38 -14.62 7.73
N TRP A 63 -1.39 -13.93 8.25
CA TRP A 63 -1.39 -13.42 9.62
C TRP A 63 -1.31 -14.56 10.65
N ILE A 64 -2.12 -15.61 10.50
CA ILE A 64 -2.09 -16.79 11.38
C ILE A 64 -0.71 -17.45 11.36
N GLU A 65 -0.16 -17.68 10.17
CA GLU A 65 1.16 -18.30 10.00
C GLU A 65 2.25 -17.50 10.71
N LYS A 66 2.24 -16.17 10.55
CA LYS A 66 3.19 -15.28 11.24
C LYS A 66 3.07 -15.33 12.75
N GLU A 67 1.86 -15.34 13.30
CA GLU A 67 1.66 -15.44 14.76
C GLU A 67 2.17 -16.78 15.32
N VAL A 68 1.94 -17.89 14.60
CA VAL A 68 2.46 -19.21 14.98
C VAL A 68 3.98 -19.23 14.94
N LEU A 69 4.59 -18.72 13.88
CA LEU A 69 6.04 -18.63 13.74
C LEU A 69 6.67 -17.69 14.76
N PHE A 70 6.02 -16.57 15.08
CA PHE A 70 6.48 -15.63 16.09
C PHE A 70 6.51 -16.27 17.49
N LYS A 71 5.48 -17.05 17.82
CA LYS A 71 5.45 -17.83 19.05
C LYS A 71 6.62 -18.82 19.12
N GLU A 72 6.83 -19.59 18.06
CA GLU A 72 7.95 -20.54 17.98
C GLU A 72 9.31 -19.81 18.12
N ALA A 73 9.47 -18.66 17.45
CA ALA A 73 10.68 -17.85 17.55
C ALA A 73 10.93 -17.36 18.99
N LYS A 74 9.88 -16.98 19.72
CA LYS A 74 9.96 -16.63 21.14
C LYS A 74 10.38 -17.82 21.99
N ASP A 75 9.74 -18.96 21.80
CA ASP A 75 9.99 -20.18 22.59
C ASP A 75 11.43 -20.71 22.36
N ASN A 76 12.01 -20.46 21.18
CA ASN A 76 13.40 -20.81 20.85
C ASN A 76 14.42 -19.70 21.15
N GLY A 77 14.03 -18.61 21.81
CA GLY A 77 14.94 -17.52 22.18
C GLY A 77 15.51 -16.71 21.00
N ILE A 78 14.90 -16.79 19.81
CA ILE A 78 15.33 -16.01 18.63
C ILE A 78 15.23 -14.51 18.90
N LEU A 79 14.21 -14.09 19.65
CA LEU A 79 13.99 -12.67 19.99
C LEU A 79 15.10 -12.08 20.86
N ASP A 80 15.84 -12.91 21.58
CA ASP A 80 16.97 -12.50 22.42
C ASP A 80 18.32 -12.59 21.70
N SER A 81 18.34 -13.13 20.48
CA SER A 81 19.58 -13.28 19.70
C SER A 81 20.19 -11.92 19.33
N GLU A 82 21.52 -11.87 19.25
CA GLU A 82 22.23 -10.66 18.81
C GLU A 82 21.82 -10.26 17.38
N GLU A 83 21.61 -11.25 16.50
CA GLU A 83 21.18 -11.01 15.13
C GLU A 83 19.81 -10.34 15.06
N PHE A 84 18.82 -10.88 15.78
CA PHE A 84 17.47 -10.30 15.83
C PHE A 84 17.53 -8.87 16.37
N ASN A 85 18.23 -8.65 17.49
CA ASN A 85 18.37 -7.32 18.08
C ASN A 85 19.05 -6.31 17.16
N ARG A 86 20.11 -6.73 16.44
CA ARG A 86 20.78 -5.88 15.45
C ARG A 86 19.86 -5.47 14.31
N ILE A 87 19.08 -6.42 13.78
CA ILE A 87 18.10 -6.14 12.72
C ILE A 87 16.99 -5.23 13.24
N LEU A 88 16.45 -5.52 14.42
CA LEU A 88 15.41 -4.74 15.06
C LEU A 88 15.84 -3.27 15.27
N GLU A 89 17.04 -3.03 15.79
CA GLU A 89 17.55 -1.68 15.98
C GLU A 89 17.77 -0.92 14.67
N LYS A 90 18.22 -1.61 13.61
CA LYS A 90 18.29 -1.01 12.28
C LYS A 90 16.90 -0.63 11.76
N SER A 91 15.94 -1.56 11.82
CA SER A 91 14.57 -1.34 11.38
C SER A 91 13.88 -0.21 12.16
N LYS A 92 14.11 -0.10 13.47
CA LYS A 92 13.61 1.00 14.30
C LYS A 92 14.11 2.35 13.81
N LYS A 93 15.40 2.48 13.49
CA LYS A 93 15.98 3.73 13.00
C LYS A 93 15.41 4.12 11.63
N GLU A 94 15.30 3.16 10.72
CA GLU A 94 14.73 3.38 9.39
C GLU A 94 13.24 3.78 9.49
N LEU A 95 12.46 3.10 10.33
CA LEU A 95 11.06 3.43 10.57
C LEU A 95 10.90 4.83 11.19
N ALA A 96 11.71 5.16 12.21
CA ALA A 96 11.65 6.47 12.84
C ALA A 96 11.99 7.60 11.84
N ALA A 97 12.99 7.39 10.99
CA ALA A 97 13.35 8.34 9.92
C ALA A 97 12.22 8.51 8.90
N ALA A 98 11.59 7.42 8.46
CA ALA A 98 10.45 7.49 7.54
C ALA A 98 9.25 8.22 8.16
N LEU A 99 8.95 7.96 9.43
CA LEU A 99 7.83 8.58 10.14
C LEU A 99 8.04 10.08 10.37
N ILE A 100 9.25 10.53 10.68
CA ILE A 100 9.51 11.97 10.84
C ILE A 100 9.46 12.71 9.50
N ILE A 101 9.96 12.10 8.41
CA ILE A 101 9.84 12.68 7.06
C ILE A 101 8.37 12.79 6.67
N ARG A 102 7.58 11.73 6.86
CA ARG A 102 6.15 11.73 6.58
C ARG A 102 5.44 12.82 7.37
N LYS A 103 5.68 12.91 8.68
CA LYS A 103 5.12 13.95 9.54
C LYS A 103 5.45 15.35 9.01
N TYR A 104 6.71 15.58 8.65
CA TYR A 104 7.15 16.86 8.11
C TYR A 104 6.42 17.21 6.81
N LEU A 105 6.26 16.26 5.87
CA LEU A 105 5.54 16.48 4.61
C LEU A 105 4.03 16.71 4.81
N ASP A 106 3.43 16.02 5.77
CA ASP A 106 2.00 16.19 6.12
C ASP A 106 1.73 17.56 6.76
N GLU A 107 2.66 18.06 7.57
CA GLU A 107 2.61 19.38 8.22
C GLU A 107 2.99 20.53 7.26
N ASN A 108 3.91 20.27 6.33
CA ASN A 108 4.46 21.27 5.39
C ASN A 108 4.04 20.93 3.95
N LYS A 109 2.72 20.85 3.73
CA LYS A 109 2.19 20.61 2.39
C LYS A 109 2.58 21.75 1.46
N TYR A 110 3.30 21.39 0.42
CA TYR A 110 3.71 22.30 -0.63
C TYR A 110 3.28 21.73 -1.97
N GLU A 111 2.45 22.49 -2.69
CA GLU A 111 2.04 22.19 -4.04
C GLU A 111 2.80 23.12 -4.98
N PRO A 112 3.70 22.59 -5.84
CA PRO A 112 4.43 23.42 -6.79
C PRO A 112 3.48 24.15 -7.74
N THR A 113 3.76 25.41 -8.01
CA THR A 113 3.06 26.19 -9.01
C THR A 113 3.38 25.69 -10.42
N ILE A 114 2.52 26.02 -11.39
CA ILE A 114 2.75 25.69 -12.81
C ILE A 114 4.08 26.26 -13.32
N ASP A 115 4.48 27.44 -12.86
CA ASP A 115 5.74 28.06 -13.29
C ASP A 115 6.96 27.37 -12.68
N GLU A 116 6.89 26.91 -11.43
CA GLU A 116 7.94 26.08 -10.83
C GLU A 116 8.07 24.73 -11.56
N LEU A 117 6.96 24.11 -11.94
CA LEU A 117 6.95 22.88 -12.73
C LEU A 117 7.57 23.09 -14.12
N LYS A 118 7.23 24.18 -14.81
CA LYS A 118 7.83 24.54 -16.10
C LYS A 118 9.32 24.78 -15.98
N ASN A 119 9.73 25.59 -14.99
CA ASN A 119 11.14 25.87 -14.75
C ASN A 119 11.94 24.61 -14.42
N PHE A 120 11.36 23.69 -13.65
CA PHE A 120 11.96 22.39 -13.37
C PHE A 120 12.11 21.55 -14.65
N TYR A 121 11.04 21.42 -15.44
CA TYR A 121 11.06 20.69 -16.70
C TYR A 121 12.10 21.26 -17.68
N ASP A 122 12.13 22.58 -17.86
CA ASP A 122 13.06 23.23 -18.77
C ASP A 122 14.52 23.04 -18.32
N LYS A 123 14.77 23.07 -17.00
CA LYS A 123 16.09 22.82 -16.42
C LYS A 123 16.58 21.38 -16.63
N TYR A 124 15.69 20.41 -16.49
CA TYR A 124 16.01 18.97 -16.56
C TYR A 124 15.52 18.30 -17.83
N LYS A 125 15.29 19.08 -18.91
CA LYS A 125 14.65 18.61 -20.14
C LYS A 125 15.32 17.38 -20.77
N GLN A 126 16.63 17.23 -20.58
CA GLN A 126 17.41 16.10 -21.08
C GLN A 126 17.06 14.78 -20.36
N ASP A 127 16.66 14.84 -19.09
CA ASP A 127 16.24 13.67 -18.31
C ASP A 127 14.84 13.17 -18.73
N PHE A 128 14.07 14.02 -19.42
CA PHE A 128 12.75 13.70 -19.98
C PHE A 128 12.82 13.33 -21.47
N THR A 129 13.92 12.71 -21.90
CA THR A 129 14.07 12.17 -23.24
C THR A 129 14.01 10.65 -23.21
N PHE A 130 13.60 10.05 -24.34
CA PHE A 130 13.70 8.61 -24.46
C PHE A 130 15.17 8.22 -24.62
N VAL A 131 15.62 7.25 -23.83
CA VAL A 131 16.98 6.70 -23.92
C VAL A 131 17.23 6.04 -25.28
N GLU A 132 16.15 5.54 -25.91
CA GLU A 132 16.16 4.89 -27.20
C GLU A 132 15.34 5.66 -28.22
N ASP A 133 15.72 5.52 -29.50
CA ASP A 133 14.95 6.07 -30.60
C ASP A 133 13.53 5.48 -30.62
N ASN A 134 12.54 6.36 -30.53
CA ASN A 134 11.13 5.99 -30.63
C ASN A 134 10.57 6.40 -32.00
N TYR A 135 10.00 5.43 -32.70
CA TYR A 135 9.48 5.62 -34.05
C TYR A 135 7.95 5.48 -34.07
N LYS A 136 7.27 6.45 -34.68
CA LYS A 136 5.84 6.32 -35.02
C LYS A 136 5.70 5.59 -36.36
N ILE A 137 5.26 4.34 -36.32
CA ILE A 137 5.14 3.48 -37.51
C ILE A 137 3.66 3.29 -37.88
N ASN A 138 3.32 3.54 -39.15
CA ASN A 138 2.05 3.10 -39.71
C ASN A 138 2.26 1.73 -40.40
N ARG A 139 1.39 0.75 -40.10
CA ARG A 139 1.45 -0.60 -40.70
C ARG A 139 0.13 -0.94 -41.39
N ALA A 140 0.23 -1.62 -42.53
CA ALA A 140 -0.91 -2.16 -43.25
C ALA A 140 -0.62 -3.63 -43.57
N TYR A 141 -1.59 -4.51 -43.30
CA TYR A 141 -1.48 -5.94 -43.50
C TYR A 141 -2.40 -6.39 -44.63
N PHE A 142 -1.91 -7.31 -45.47
CA PHE A 142 -2.61 -7.81 -46.64
C PHE A 142 -2.54 -9.34 -46.67
N LYS A 143 -3.60 -9.97 -47.17
CA LYS A 143 -3.66 -11.45 -47.27
C LYS A 143 -2.84 -12.00 -48.44
N ASN A 144 -2.50 -11.17 -49.42
CA ASN A 144 -1.73 -11.56 -50.61
C ASN A 144 -0.73 -10.46 -51.01
N SER A 145 0.28 -10.86 -51.77
CA SER A 145 1.36 -9.97 -52.22
C SER A 145 0.89 -8.90 -53.21
N GLU A 146 -0.07 -9.23 -54.08
CA GLU A 146 -0.57 -8.31 -55.10
C GLU A 146 -1.22 -7.06 -54.49
N SER A 147 -2.09 -7.22 -53.50
CA SER A 147 -2.70 -6.12 -52.76
C SER A 147 -1.66 -5.27 -52.02
N ALA A 148 -0.63 -5.91 -51.44
CA ALA A 148 0.46 -5.20 -50.78
C ALA A 148 1.30 -4.36 -51.76
N ILE A 149 1.60 -4.92 -52.94
CA ILE A 149 2.33 -4.22 -54.01
C ILE A 149 1.50 -3.04 -54.53
N ARG A 150 0.21 -3.24 -54.79
CA ARG A 150 -0.71 -2.18 -55.24
C ARG A 150 -0.80 -1.07 -54.19
N PHE A 151 -0.92 -1.43 -52.91
CA PHE A 151 -0.95 -0.46 -51.81
C PHE A 151 0.35 0.33 -51.72
N ARG A 152 1.50 -0.35 -51.79
CA ARG A 152 2.81 0.31 -51.78
C ARG A 152 2.97 1.29 -52.94
N LYS A 153 2.55 0.91 -54.15
CA LYS A 153 2.64 1.77 -55.34
C LYS A 153 1.82 3.05 -55.15
N LEU A 154 0.57 2.91 -54.74
CA LEU A 154 -0.31 4.05 -54.47
C LEU A 154 0.19 4.92 -53.31
N LEU A 155 0.81 4.31 -52.29
CA LEU A 155 1.41 5.03 -51.17
C LEU A 155 2.59 5.90 -51.62
N ILE A 156 3.47 5.38 -52.48
CA ILE A 156 4.61 6.13 -53.02
C ILE A 156 4.14 7.29 -53.91
N GLU A 157 3.07 7.08 -54.69
CA GLU A 157 2.50 8.09 -55.58
C GLU A 157 1.61 9.12 -54.84
N SER A 158 1.29 8.89 -53.56
CA SER A 158 0.40 9.76 -52.79
C SER A 158 0.78 9.88 -51.31
N ASP A 159 -0.17 9.67 -50.40
CA ASP A 159 0.03 9.69 -48.95
C ASP A 159 -0.76 8.55 -48.27
N TRP A 160 -0.43 8.30 -47.00
CA TRP A 160 -1.01 7.20 -46.22
C TRP A 160 -2.54 7.27 -46.13
N LYS A 161 -3.09 8.48 -45.95
CA LYS A 161 -4.53 8.68 -45.74
C LYS A 161 -5.30 8.45 -47.03
N LYS A 162 -4.83 8.99 -48.15
CA LYS A 162 -5.43 8.80 -49.47
C LYS A 162 -5.38 7.35 -49.90
N THR A 163 -4.22 6.71 -49.75
CA THR A 163 -4.04 5.29 -50.10
C THR A 163 -4.97 4.39 -49.28
N LEU A 164 -5.10 4.65 -47.98
CA LEU A 164 -6.00 3.90 -47.10
C LEU A 164 -7.47 4.03 -47.52
N ASN A 165 -7.90 5.23 -47.91
CA ASN A 165 -9.27 5.47 -48.37
C ASN A 165 -9.58 4.71 -49.68
N SER A 166 -8.60 4.61 -50.60
CA SER A 166 -8.76 3.85 -51.85
C SER A 166 -8.84 2.33 -51.68
N PHE A 167 -8.45 1.80 -50.52
CA PHE A 167 -8.51 0.36 -50.19
C PHE A 167 -9.64 0.00 -49.22
N ARG A 168 -10.29 0.99 -48.61
CA ARG A 168 -11.44 0.82 -47.70
C ARG A 168 -12.79 1.08 -48.38
N GLY A 169 -12.78 1.68 -49.56
CA GLY A 169 -13.96 1.85 -50.41
C GLY A 169 -14.31 0.60 -51.21
#